data_AF-A0A7R6VNH9-F1
#
_entry.id   AF-A0A7R6VNH9-F1
#
_cell.length_a   1.000
_cell.length_b   1.000
_cell.length_c   1.000
_cell.angle_alpha   90.00
_cell.angle_beta   90.00
_cell.angle_gamma   90.00
#
_symmetry.space_group_name_H-M   'P 1'
#
loop_
_entity.id
_entity.type
_entity.pdbx_description
1 polymer ?
#
loop_
_entity_poly.entity_id
_entity_poly.type
_entity_poly.pdbx_seq_one_letter_code
_entity_poly.pdbx_strand_id
1 'polypeptide(L)'
;MLLFVLFFILFMPKTRLYYGLEKALYSSQIILSDEKIHETSISLHIDDGKLFFKDIEVGEFKHIAIYPDIFVNLLKINHFQKNKEISLLPDIVLDNITFFYTPFYPIKAWIKGESSLGHIRGYIDLRQRRVQIDLFASKLPGQLQSLMKKIKEDQYRYEYNY
;
A
#
# COMPACT_ATOMS: atom_id res chain seq x y z
N MET A 1 -1.22 10.62 -31.95
CA MET A 1 -0.98 9.54 -30.97
C MET A 1 -0.90 10.07 -29.54
N LEU A 2 -0.02 11.04 -29.23
CA LEU A 2 0.09 11.63 -27.87
C LEU A 2 -1.23 12.21 -27.33
N LEU A 3 -1.99 12.91 -28.17
CA LEU A 3 -3.30 13.46 -27.79
C LEU A 3 -4.27 12.35 -27.36
N PHE A 4 -4.39 11.29 -28.16
CA PHE A 4 -5.23 10.13 -27.85
C PHE A 4 -4.85 9.48 -26.51
N VAL A 5 -3.54 9.33 -26.26
CA VAL A 5 -2.99 8.79 -25.00
C VAL A 5 -3.37 9.69 -23.81
N LEU A 6 -3.29 11.00 -23.96
CA LEU A 6 -3.70 11.97 -22.94
C LEU A 6 -5.21 11.91 -22.68
N PHE A 7 -6.04 11.88 -23.73
CA PHE A 7 -7.48 11.70 -23.62
C PHE A 7 -7.81 10.38 -22.90
N PHE A 8 -7.09 9.30 -23.20
CA PHE A 8 -7.30 8.03 -22.51
C PHE A 8 -7.07 8.17 -21.00
N ILE A 9 -5.97 8.80 -20.55
CA ILE A 9 -5.71 9.01 -19.12
C ILE A 9 -6.81 9.84 -18.46
N LEU A 10 -7.18 10.97 -19.08
CA LEU A 10 -8.14 11.92 -18.49
C LEU A 10 -9.55 11.32 -18.38
N PHE A 11 -9.98 10.60 -19.42
CA PHE A 11 -11.34 10.06 -19.52
C PHE A 11 -11.47 8.59 -19.11
N MET A 12 -10.39 7.95 -18.65
CA MET A 12 -10.47 6.59 -18.11
C MET A 12 -11.33 6.60 -16.83
N PRO A 13 -12.31 5.67 -16.69
CA PRO A 13 -13.16 5.58 -15.52
C PRO A 13 -12.39 4.95 -14.35
N LYS A 14 -11.74 5.77 -13.52
CA LYS A 14 -10.82 5.32 -12.47
C LYS A 14 -11.56 4.56 -11.37
N THR A 15 -12.81 4.96 -11.11
CA THR A 15 -13.72 4.25 -10.22
C THR A 15 -13.95 2.79 -10.64
N ARG A 16 -14.05 2.52 -11.96
CA ARG A 16 -14.21 1.13 -12.45
C ARG A 16 -12.94 0.30 -12.27
N LEU A 17 -11.76 0.92 -12.41
CA LEU A 17 -10.50 0.24 -12.10
C LEU A 17 -10.42 -0.14 -10.63
N TYR A 18 -10.84 0.76 -9.75
CA TYR A 18 -10.90 0.49 -8.32
C TYR A 18 -11.82 -0.67 -7.97
N TYR A 19 -13.05 -0.70 -8.48
CA TYR A 19 -13.93 -1.87 -8.24
C TYR A 19 -13.37 -3.17 -8.83
N GLY A 20 -12.58 -3.09 -9.91
CA GLY A 20 -11.83 -4.24 -10.42
C GLY A 20 -10.75 -4.71 -9.44
N LEU A 21 -10.02 -3.79 -8.82
CA LEU A 21 -9.03 -4.07 -7.79
C LEU A 21 -9.70 -4.66 -6.54
N GLU A 22 -10.78 -4.05 -6.07
CA GLU A 22 -11.54 -4.51 -4.91
C GLU A 22 -12.06 -5.94 -5.11
N LYS A 23 -12.62 -6.25 -6.29
CA LYS A 23 -13.03 -7.61 -6.64
C LYS A 23 -11.87 -8.60 -6.62
N ALA A 24 -10.67 -8.19 -7.05
CA ALA A 24 -9.47 -9.03 -6.99
C ALA A 24 -9.03 -9.24 -5.52
N LEU A 25 -9.03 -8.19 -4.71
CA LEU A 25 -8.71 -8.26 -3.28
C LEU A 25 -9.70 -9.13 -2.50
N TYR A 26 -10.99 -9.06 -2.85
CA TYR A 26 -12.04 -9.88 -2.27
C TYR A 26 -11.76 -11.38 -2.44
N SER A 27 -11.25 -11.79 -3.60
CA SER A 27 -10.83 -13.19 -3.83
C SER A 27 -9.70 -13.66 -2.90
N SER A 28 -8.93 -12.72 -2.36
CA SER A 28 -7.87 -12.94 -1.37
C SER A 28 -8.33 -12.65 0.06
N GLN A 29 -9.64 -12.52 0.29
CA GLN A 29 -10.26 -12.19 1.58
C GLN A 29 -9.81 -10.84 2.16
N ILE A 30 -9.44 -9.88 1.30
CA ILE A 30 -9.14 -8.50 1.67
C ILE A 30 -10.33 -7.64 1.26
N ILE A 31 -10.91 -6.93 2.21
CA ILE A 31 -12.12 -6.12 1.99
C ILE A 31 -11.84 -4.69 2.46
N LEU A 32 -12.23 -3.71 1.64
CA LEU A 32 -12.31 -2.31 2.04
C LEU A 32 -13.79 -2.02 2.33
N SER A 33 -14.08 -1.28 3.39
CA SER A 33 -15.46 -0.92 3.73
C SER A 33 -15.55 0.47 4.36
N ASP A 34 -16.76 1.02 4.36
CA ASP A 34 -17.08 2.38 4.83
C ASP A 34 -16.39 3.51 4.04
N GLU A 35 -15.78 3.21 2.89
CA GLU A 35 -15.04 4.20 2.12
C GLU A 35 -15.93 5.21 1.38
N LYS A 36 -15.46 6.46 1.32
CA LYS A 36 -16.03 7.51 0.45
C LYS A 36 -15.14 7.66 -0.77
N ILE A 37 -15.69 7.32 -1.94
CA ILE A 37 -14.94 7.36 -3.20
C ILE A 37 -15.29 8.64 -3.95
N HIS A 38 -14.26 9.37 -4.38
CA HIS A 38 -14.42 10.51 -5.27
C HIS A 38 -13.35 10.53 -6.35
N GLU A 39 -13.74 10.83 -7.58
CA GLU A 39 -12.87 10.81 -8.76
C GLU A 39 -12.55 12.24 -9.23
N THR A 40 -11.29 12.48 -9.60
CA THR A 40 -10.86 13.67 -10.34
C THR A 40 -10.43 13.28 -11.76
N SER A 41 -10.10 14.27 -12.58
CA SER A 41 -9.61 14.03 -13.95
C SER A 41 -8.38 13.13 -14.01
N ILE A 42 -7.54 13.09 -12.98
CA ILE A 42 -6.25 12.37 -13.00
C ILE A 42 -6.05 11.39 -11.84
N SER A 43 -6.94 11.40 -10.83
CA SER A 43 -6.79 10.58 -9.63
C SER A 43 -8.12 10.06 -9.12
N LEU A 44 -8.05 8.97 -8.38
CA LEU A 44 -9.14 8.48 -7.55
C LEU A 44 -8.75 8.66 -6.09
N HIS A 45 -9.68 9.14 -5.28
CA HIS A 45 -9.49 9.33 -3.85
C HIS A 45 -10.53 8.52 -3.08
N ILE A 46 -10.09 7.94 -1.98
CA ILE A 46 -10.86 7.04 -1.14
C ILE A 46 -10.61 7.50 0.30
N ASP A 47 -11.64 8.00 0.98
CA ASP A 47 -11.52 8.59 2.32
C ASP A 47 -12.19 7.71 3.39
N ASP A 48 -11.66 7.80 4.60
CA ASP A 48 -12.25 7.27 5.85
C ASP A 48 -12.63 5.77 5.81
N GLY A 49 -11.86 4.93 5.13
CA GLY A 49 -12.19 3.51 4.97
C GLY A 49 -11.52 2.60 6.01
N LYS A 50 -12.10 1.41 6.16
CA LYS A 50 -11.60 0.31 6.99
C LYS A 50 -11.08 -0.82 6.13
N LEU A 51 -10.02 -1.47 6.59
CA LEU A 51 -9.42 -2.63 5.96
C LEU A 51 -9.72 -3.88 6.77
N PHE A 52 -10.29 -4.89 6.12
CA PHE A 52 -10.55 -6.20 6.71
C PHE A 52 -9.71 -7.27 6.01
N PHE A 53 -9.23 -8.24 6.78
CA PHE A 53 -8.61 -9.45 6.28
C PHE A 53 -9.29 -10.65 6.93
N LYS A 54 -9.87 -11.54 6.11
CA LYS A 54 -10.68 -12.69 6.58
C LYS A 54 -11.75 -12.27 7.60
N ASP A 55 -12.50 -11.22 7.27
CA ASP A 55 -13.57 -10.63 8.09
C ASP A 55 -13.11 -10.03 9.44
N ILE A 56 -11.80 -9.92 9.68
CA ILE A 56 -11.24 -9.25 10.85
C ILE A 56 -10.81 -7.85 10.45
N GLU A 57 -11.29 -6.83 11.17
CA GLU A 57 -10.87 -5.44 10.98
C GLU A 57 -9.39 -5.28 11.34
N VAL A 58 -8.55 -5.07 10.33
CA VAL A 58 -7.10 -4.92 10.47
C VAL A 58 -6.71 -3.50 10.87
N GLY A 59 -7.49 -2.52 10.44
CA GLY A 59 -7.26 -1.12 10.73
C GLY A 59 -8.06 -0.20 9.83
N GLU A 60 -7.81 1.09 9.99
CA GLU A 60 -8.49 2.16 9.26
C GLU A 60 -7.45 3.05 8.56
N PHE A 61 -7.86 3.67 7.45
CA PHE A 61 -7.06 4.69 6.76
C PHE A 61 -7.87 5.98 6.63
N LYS A 62 -7.18 7.13 6.69
CA LYS A 62 -7.84 8.41 6.43
C LYS A 62 -8.00 8.68 4.94
N HIS A 63 -6.98 8.37 4.15
CA HIS A 63 -7.00 8.71 2.73
C HIS A 63 -6.14 7.77 1.89
N ILE A 64 -6.68 7.28 0.78
CA ILE A 64 -5.94 6.62 -0.29
C ILE A 64 -6.13 7.42 -1.57
N ALA A 65 -5.03 7.71 -2.26
CA ALA A 65 -5.03 8.33 -3.57
C ALA A 65 -4.35 7.42 -4.61
N ILE A 66 -5.07 7.11 -5.67
CA ILE A 66 -4.60 6.32 -6.80
C ILE A 66 -4.40 7.27 -7.98
N TYR A 67 -3.17 7.37 -8.46
CA TYR A 67 -2.78 8.14 -9.65
C TYR A 67 -2.40 7.16 -10.75
N PRO A 68 -3.36 6.74 -11.59
CA PRO A 68 -3.04 5.95 -12.75
C PRO A 68 -2.40 6.84 -13.81
N ASP A 69 -1.16 6.53 -14.17
CA ASP A 69 -0.43 7.17 -15.26
C ASP A 69 0.20 6.07 -16.13
N ILE A 70 0.40 6.39 -17.39
CA ILE A 70 1.04 5.50 -18.37
C ILE A 70 2.53 5.37 -18.07
N PHE A 71 3.16 6.39 -17.46
CA PHE A 71 4.56 6.31 -17.08
C PHE A 71 4.78 5.71 -15.69
N VAL A 72 4.03 6.20 -14.70
CA VAL A 72 4.19 5.82 -13.29
C VAL A 72 2.85 5.77 -12.58
N ASN A 73 2.44 4.58 -12.17
CA ASN A 73 1.25 4.40 -11.35
C ASN A 73 1.65 4.58 -9.88
N LEU A 74 0.93 5.45 -9.17
CA LEU A 74 1.14 5.70 -7.74
C LEU A 74 -0.10 5.33 -6.95
N LEU A 75 0.11 4.65 -5.83
CA LEU A 75 -0.90 4.47 -4.79
C LEU A 75 -0.32 5.07 -3.51
N LYS A 76 -0.97 6.10 -2.99
CA LYS A 76 -0.59 6.78 -1.74
C LYS A 76 -1.61 6.46 -0.67
N ILE A 77 -1.15 6.06 0.51
CA ILE A 77 -1.96 5.82 1.69
C ILE A 77 -1.48 6.79 2.75
N ASN A 78 -2.37 7.67 3.19
CA ASN A 78 -2.11 8.60 4.26
C ASN A 78 -2.83 8.10 5.50
N HIS A 79 -2.05 8.00 6.58
CA HIS A 79 -2.54 7.67 7.90
C HIS A 79 -3.35 6.38 7.96
N PHE A 80 -2.65 5.26 7.97
CA PHE A 80 -3.21 3.96 8.30
C PHE A 80 -2.89 3.62 9.76
N GLN A 81 -3.92 3.29 10.52
CA GLN A 81 -3.80 2.89 11.92
C GLN A 81 -4.32 1.47 12.09
N LYS A 82 -3.49 0.61 12.68
CA LYS A 82 -3.88 -0.76 13.02
C LYS A 82 -4.99 -0.77 14.07
N ASN A 83 -5.95 -1.68 13.93
CA ASN A 83 -6.94 -1.97 14.96
C ASN A 83 -6.24 -2.53 16.23
N LYS A 84 -6.50 -1.92 17.37
CA LYS A 84 -5.91 -2.24 18.68
C LYS A 84 -6.24 -3.66 19.15
N GLU A 85 -7.34 -4.23 18.70
CA GLU A 85 -7.77 -5.59 19.07
C GLU A 85 -6.84 -6.68 18.51
N ILE A 86 -6.05 -6.37 17.47
CA ILE A 86 -5.07 -7.29 16.90
C ILE A 86 -3.80 -7.25 17.74
N SER A 87 -3.63 -8.23 18.63
CA SER A 87 -2.48 -8.34 19.53
C SER A 87 -1.17 -8.77 18.85
N LEU A 88 -1.25 -9.35 17.64
CA LEU A 88 -0.12 -9.91 16.90
C LEU A 88 0.88 -8.85 16.41
N LEU A 89 0.44 -7.61 16.24
CA LEU A 89 1.26 -6.50 15.79
C LEU A 89 1.18 -5.34 16.79
N PRO A 90 2.26 -4.57 17.00
CA PRO A 90 2.21 -3.41 17.87
C PRO A 90 1.27 -2.34 17.28
N ASP A 91 0.84 -1.42 18.13
CA ASP A 91 0.10 -0.23 17.69
C ASP A 91 1.04 0.68 16.89
N ILE A 92 1.00 0.52 15.57
CA ILE A 92 1.78 1.28 14.61
C ILE A 92 0.81 2.15 13.81
N VAL A 93 1.20 3.42 13.67
CA VAL A 93 0.65 4.33 12.67
C VAL A 93 1.60 4.36 11.48
N LEU A 94 1.06 4.17 10.28
CA LEU A 94 1.76 4.30 9.00
C LEU A 94 1.30 5.59 8.32
N ASP A 95 2.24 6.44 7.94
CA ASP A 95 1.96 7.72 7.31
C ASP A 95 2.67 7.82 5.96
N ASN A 96 2.01 8.45 4.98
CA ASN A 96 2.56 8.73 3.65
C ASN A 96 3.16 7.50 2.94
N ILE A 97 2.53 6.33 3.06
CA ILE A 97 2.97 5.14 2.35
C ILE A 97 2.68 5.32 0.86
N THR A 98 3.72 5.25 0.05
CA THR A 98 3.64 5.37 -1.41
C THR A 98 4.13 4.08 -2.04
N PHE A 99 3.23 3.44 -2.78
CA PHE A 99 3.55 2.40 -3.73
C PHE A 99 3.76 3.03 -5.10
N PHE A 100 4.85 2.69 -5.77
CA PHE A 100 5.10 3.14 -7.14
C PHE A 100 5.41 1.97 -8.05
N TYR A 101 4.77 1.96 -9.21
CA TYR A 101 4.91 0.95 -10.23
C TYR A 101 5.06 1.62 -11.59
N THR A 102 5.96 1.12 -12.42
CA THR A 102 6.15 1.64 -13.79
C THR A 102 6.03 0.52 -14.80
N PRO A 103 5.24 0.70 -15.88
CA PRO A 103 5.16 -0.27 -16.97
C PRO A 103 6.50 -0.54 -17.66
N PHE A 104 7.48 0.38 -17.58
CA PHE A 104 8.82 0.19 -18.14
C PHE A 104 9.68 -0.79 -17.36
N TYR A 105 9.35 -1.04 -16.09
CA TYR A 105 10.00 -2.02 -15.24
C TYR A 105 8.94 -2.83 -14.48
N PRO A 106 8.14 -3.64 -15.20
CA PRO A 106 6.91 -4.23 -14.68
C PRO A 106 7.17 -5.34 -13.65
N ILE A 107 8.43 -5.66 -13.38
CA ILE A 107 8.82 -6.75 -12.49
C ILE A 107 8.85 -6.29 -11.03
N LYS A 108 9.02 -4.98 -10.77
CA LYS A 108 9.06 -4.48 -9.39
C LYS A 108 8.07 -3.34 -9.17
N ALA A 109 7.26 -3.49 -8.13
CA ALA A 109 6.60 -2.37 -7.48
C ALA A 109 7.41 -1.99 -6.25
N TRP A 110 7.56 -0.71 -5.98
CA TRP A 110 8.38 -0.22 -4.89
C TRP A 110 7.52 0.44 -3.82
N ILE A 111 8.00 0.42 -2.59
CA ILE A 111 7.31 0.90 -1.40
C ILE A 111 8.21 1.90 -0.69
N LYS A 112 7.66 3.05 -0.30
CA LYS A 112 8.32 4.02 0.58
C LYS A 112 7.27 4.57 1.54
N GLY A 113 7.68 5.03 2.72
CA GLY A 113 6.77 5.75 3.59
C GLY A 113 7.33 5.95 4.98
N GLU A 114 6.49 6.45 5.86
CA GLU A 114 6.80 6.73 7.25
C GLU A 114 5.96 5.87 8.18
N SER A 115 6.47 5.66 9.37
CA SER A 115 5.72 5.06 10.47
C SER A 115 6.09 5.73 11.78
N SER A 116 5.26 5.53 12.79
CA SER A 116 5.58 5.86 14.19
C SER A 116 6.91 5.28 14.70
N LEU A 117 7.48 4.26 14.02
CA LEU A 117 8.76 3.65 14.36
C LEU A 117 9.95 4.21 13.57
N GLY A 118 9.69 4.88 12.44
CA GLY A 118 10.71 5.38 11.51
C GLY A 118 10.37 5.13 10.04
N HIS A 119 11.40 5.20 9.18
CA HIS A 119 11.23 5.20 7.73
C HIS A 119 11.07 3.78 7.16
N ILE A 120 10.21 3.62 6.15
CA ILE A 120 9.97 2.35 5.45
C ILE A 120 10.46 2.46 4.01
N ARG A 121 11.19 1.45 3.55
CA ARG A 121 11.51 1.25 2.12
C ARG A 121 11.37 -0.21 1.76
N GLY A 122 10.89 -0.50 0.57
CA GLY A 122 10.71 -1.88 0.16
C GLY A 122 10.40 -2.03 -1.32
N TYR A 123 10.16 -3.27 -1.71
CA TYR A 123 9.66 -3.61 -3.02
C TYR A 123 8.98 -4.97 -3.03
N ILE A 124 8.15 -5.15 -4.04
CA ILE A 124 7.50 -6.39 -4.42
C ILE A 124 8.11 -6.77 -5.77
N ASP A 125 8.85 -7.87 -5.81
CA ASP A 125 9.36 -8.48 -7.04
C ASP A 125 8.35 -9.53 -7.53
N LEU A 126 7.64 -9.22 -8.61
CA LEU A 126 6.60 -10.07 -9.18
C LEU A 126 7.17 -11.29 -9.89
N ARG A 127 8.43 -11.23 -10.35
CA ARG A 127 9.09 -12.38 -10.99
C ARG A 127 9.55 -13.39 -9.96
N GLN A 128 10.12 -12.91 -8.86
CA GLN A 128 10.59 -13.75 -7.76
C GLN A 128 9.49 -14.06 -6.74
N ARG A 129 8.30 -13.46 -6.91
CA ARG A 129 7.19 -13.50 -5.95
C ARG A 129 7.65 -13.19 -4.53
N ARG A 130 8.45 -12.13 -4.41
CA ARG A 130 9.11 -11.75 -3.16
C ARG A 130 8.70 -10.35 -2.74
N VAL A 131 8.26 -10.20 -1.49
CA VAL A 131 8.09 -8.92 -0.83
C VAL A 131 9.28 -8.70 0.10
N GLN A 132 9.95 -7.55 -0.01
CA GLN A 132 10.99 -7.13 0.91
C GLN A 132 10.63 -5.76 1.47
N ILE A 133 10.63 -5.63 2.80
CA ILE A 133 10.39 -4.38 3.51
C ILE A 133 11.53 -4.15 4.50
N ASP A 134 12.21 -3.03 4.34
CA ASP A 134 13.24 -2.51 5.23
C ASP A 134 12.62 -1.40 6.10
N LEU A 135 12.69 -1.57 7.41
CA LEU A 135 12.32 -0.57 8.41
C LEU A 135 13.59 0.01 9.02
N PHE A 136 13.72 1.34 8.93
CA PHE A 136 14.81 2.10 9.52
C PHE A 136 14.31 2.73 10.82
N ALA A 137 14.63 2.10 11.95
CA ALA A 137 14.09 2.44 13.27
C ALA A 137 15.16 2.27 14.35
N SER A 138 15.20 3.17 15.33
CA SER A 138 16.16 3.10 16.45
C SER A 138 15.91 1.90 17.37
N LYS A 139 14.65 1.50 17.53
CA LYS A 139 14.25 0.35 18.35
C LYS A 139 13.07 -0.38 17.73
N LEU A 140 13.19 -1.69 17.61
CA LEU A 140 12.11 -2.55 17.15
C LEU A 140 11.29 -3.08 18.34
N PRO A 141 9.96 -2.88 18.37
CA PRO A 141 9.09 -3.48 19.39
C PRO A 141 9.21 -5.00 19.41
N GLY A 142 9.06 -5.61 20.59
CA GLY A 142 9.23 -7.05 20.78
C GLY A 142 8.38 -7.91 19.84
N GLN A 143 7.14 -7.50 19.57
CA GLN A 143 6.26 -8.21 18.62
C GLN A 143 6.87 -8.30 17.21
N LEU A 144 7.51 -7.22 16.72
CA LEU A 144 8.13 -7.20 15.40
C LEU A 144 9.51 -7.87 15.33
N GLN A 145 10.21 -8.03 16.46
CA GLN A 145 11.51 -8.70 16.49
C GLN A 145 11.45 -10.16 16.00
N SER A 146 10.30 -10.81 16.20
CA SER A 146 10.06 -12.17 15.69
C SER A 146 9.86 -12.22 14.17
N LEU A 147 9.40 -11.12 13.57
CA LEU A 147 9.05 -11.05 12.14
C LEU A 147 10.18 -10.47 11.31
N MET A 148 10.99 -9.56 11.85
CA MET A 148 12.01 -8.84 11.10
C MET A 148 13.42 -9.23 11.52
N LYS A 149 14.28 -9.49 10.54
CA LYS A 149 15.70 -9.75 10.73
C LYS A 149 16.47 -8.43 10.85
N LYS A 150 17.28 -8.25 11.89
CA LYS A 150 18.23 -7.13 11.97
C LYS A 150 19.32 -7.31 10.90
N ILE A 151 19.49 -6.31 10.03
CA ILE A 151 20.49 -6.33 8.94
C ILE A 151 21.70 -5.49 9.33
N LYS A 152 21.46 -4.30 9.90
CA LYS A 152 22.47 -3.37 10.41
C LYS A 152 21.93 -2.63 11.63
N GLU A 153 22.76 -1.78 12.22
CA GLU A 153 22.28 -0.79 13.19
C GLU A 153 21.14 0.02 12.57
N ASP A 154 20.07 0.16 13.34
CA ASP A 154 18.82 0.82 12.96
C ASP A 154 18.16 0.36 11.65
N GLN A 155 18.49 -0.83 11.14
CA GLN A 155 17.90 -1.38 9.92
C GLN A 155 17.44 -2.82 10.13
N TYR A 156 16.12 -3.02 9.98
CA TYR A 156 15.45 -4.31 10.10
C TYR A 156 14.78 -4.66 8.78
N ARG A 157 14.75 -5.95 8.42
CA ARG A 157 14.20 -6.43 7.16
C ARG A 157 13.21 -7.55 7.37
N TYR A 158 12.06 -7.40 6.73
CA TYR A 158 11.09 -8.45 6.51
C TYR A 158 11.20 -8.94 5.06
N GLU A 159 11.21 -10.26 4.86
CA GLU A 159 11.19 -10.90 3.55
C GLU A 159 10.10 -11.99 3.56
N TYR A 160 9.27 -11.99 2.52
CA TYR A 160 8.20 -12.98 2.35
C TYR A 160 8.13 -13.42 0.88
N ASN A 161 8.09 -14.73 0.65
CA ASN A 161 7.92 -15.32 -0.68
C ASN A 161 6.53 -15.96 -0.76
N TYR A 162 5.79 -15.71 -1.85
CA TYR A 162 4.40 -16.17 -2.05
C TYR A 162 4.19 -16.92 -3.37
#